data_AF-A0A9E6FA61-F1
#
_entry.id   AF-A0A9E6FA61-F1
#
_cell.length_a   1.000
_cell.length_b   1.000
_cell.length_c   1.000
_cell.angle_alpha   90.00
_cell.angle_beta   90.00
_cell.angle_gamma   90.00
#
_symmetry.space_group_name_H-M   'P 1'
#
loop_
_entity.id
_entity.type
_entity.pdbx_description
1 polymer ?
#
loop_
_entity_poly.entity_id
_entity_poly.type
_entity_poly.pdbx_seq_one_letter_code
_entity_poly.pdbx_strand_id
1 'polypeptide(L)'
;MKKRITNKKLLIVVGIAFAFFLGLGIVVAGVNYAHRESNQHIEVTFVDPHTALIFWTTTNETIGYVKYGSSEKQRPKSEEQTSSQPGTIHAVVLSDIPVEGVYVSLHNESDPKFLFAQTQLVKFNPETYLE
;
A
#
# COMPACT_ATOMS: atom_id res chain seq x y z
N MET A 1 5.27 48.66 0.85
CA MET A 1 6.35 48.50 1.86
C MET A 1 6.48 47.03 2.25
N LYS A 2 7.59 46.34 1.89
CA LYS A 2 7.88 44.99 2.40
C LYS A 2 8.27 45.10 3.88
N LYS A 3 7.39 44.72 4.80
CA LYS A 3 7.72 44.59 6.24
C LYS A 3 8.81 43.51 6.37
N ARG A 4 10.05 43.91 6.65
CA ARG A 4 11.12 42.96 6.98
C ARG A 4 10.77 42.28 8.30
N ILE A 5 10.57 40.97 8.26
CA ILE A 5 10.43 40.14 9.46
C ILE A 5 11.78 40.22 10.19
N THR A 6 11.78 40.67 11.44
CA THR A 6 12.98 40.67 12.29
C THR A 6 13.38 39.23 12.63
N ASN A 7 14.67 38.95 12.76
CA ASN A 7 15.22 37.58 12.96
C ASN A 7 14.52 36.80 14.10
N LYS A 8 14.08 37.48 15.17
CA LYS A 8 13.30 36.87 16.27
C LYS A 8 11.91 36.37 15.82
N LYS A 9 11.19 37.15 15.01
CA LYS A 9 9.88 36.76 14.46
C LYS A 9 10.03 35.64 13.43
N LEU A 10 11.12 35.63 12.66
CA LEU A 10 11.42 34.55 11.72
C LEU A 10 11.63 33.22 12.45
N LEU A 11 12.40 33.20 13.54
CA LEU A 11 12.62 32.00 14.34
C LEU A 11 11.31 31.42 14.92
N ILE A 12 10.40 32.29 15.39
CA ILE A 12 9.09 31.85 15.88
C ILE A 12 8.27 31.22 14.75
N VAL A 13 8.23 31.85 13.58
CA VAL A 13 7.50 31.33 12.41
C VAL A 13 8.08 29.98 11.97
N VAL A 14 9.40 29.85 11.92
CA VAL A 14 10.09 28.58 11.60
C VAL A 14 9.77 27.52 12.65
N GLY A 15 9.79 27.86 13.93
CA GLY A 15 9.46 26.94 15.02
C GLY A 15 8.01 26.43 14.94
N ILE A 16 7.04 27.32 14.66
CA ILE A 16 5.63 26.93 14.46
C ILE A 16 5.47 26.06 13.22
N ALA A 17 6.10 26.43 12.11
CA ALA A 17 6.06 25.62 10.88
C ALA A 17 6.66 24.23 11.13
N PHE A 18 7.80 24.15 11.82
CA PHE A 18 8.43 22.90 12.18
C PHE A 18 7.51 22.03 13.05
N ALA A 19 6.91 22.60 14.10
CA ALA A 19 5.96 21.88 14.96
C ALA A 19 4.73 21.37 14.17
N PHE A 20 4.22 22.17 13.23
CA PHE A 20 3.13 21.77 12.34
C PHE A 20 3.52 20.57 11.45
N PHE A 21 4.67 20.65 10.76
CA PHE A 21 5.14 19.55 9.91
C PHE A 21 5.49 18.29 10.70
N LEU A 22 6.03 18.44 11.91
CA LEU A 22 6.29 17.33 12.80
C LEU A 22 4.98 16.65 13.23
N GLY A 23 3.98 17.42 13.65
CA GLY A 23 2.65 16.90 14.00
C GLY A 23 1.97 16.19 12.83
N LEU A 24 2.04 16.76 11.63
CA LEU A 24 1.52 16.13 10.41
C LEU A 24 2.26 14.80 10.12
N GLY A 25 3.57 14.77 10.27
CA GLY A 25 4.38 13.57 10.10
C GLY A 25 3.98 12.44 11.06
N ILE A 26 3.73 12.76 12.33
CA ILE A 26 3.26 11.80 13.33
C ILE A 26 1.90 11.23 12.95
N VAL A 27 0.95 12.07 12.51
CA VAL A 27 -0.38 11.62 12.09
C VAL A 27 -0.28 10.68 10.89
N VAL A 28 0.48 11.04 9.86
CA VAL A 28 0.66 10.19 8.67
C VAL A 28 1.32 8.85 9.05
N ALA A 29 2.35 8.89 9.90
CA ALA A 29 3.02 7.67 10.38
C ALA A 29 2.06 6.76 11.16
N GLY A 30 1.24 7.32 12.06
CA GLY A 30 0.25 6.57 12.83
C GLY A 30 -0.81 5.91 11.96
N VAL A 31 -1.34 6.64 10.96
CA VAL A 31 -2.30 6.11 9.99
C VAL A 31 -1.70 4.95 9.18
N ASN A 32 -0.44 5.08 8.76
CA ASN A 32 0.26 4.02 8.02
C ASN A 32 0.53 2.79 8.89
N TYR A 33 0.87 2.98 10.17
CA TYR A 33 1.06 1.89 11.11
C TYR A 33 -0.25 1.11 11.31
N ALA A 34 -1.35 1.81 11.60
CA ALA A 34 -2.66 1.19 11.79
C ALA A 34 -3.14 0.41 10.56
N HIS A 35 -2.94 0.96 9.35
CA HIS A 35 -3.30 0.25 8.13
C HIS A 35 -2.49 -1.04 7.91
N ARG A 36 -1.22 -1.07 8.32
CA ARG A 36 -0.41 -2.29 8.22
C ARG A 36 -0.90 -3.39 9.16
N GLU A 37 -1.38 -3.03 10.34
CA GLU A 37 -1.96 -4.01 11.26
C GLU A 37 -3.34 -4.51 10.79
N SER A 38 -4.07 -3.72 10.01
CA SER A 38 -5.38 -4.15 9.49
C SER A 38 -5.32 -5.14 8.34
N ASN A 39 -4.23 -5.16 7.56
CA ASN A 39 -4.03 -6.15 6.49
C ASN A 39 -3.43 -7.42 7.09
N GLN A 40 -4.29 -8.36 7.42
CA GLN A 40 -3.90 -9.61 8.06
C GLN A 40 -3.92 -10.76 7.04
N HIS A 41 -3.12 -11.80 7.31
CA HIS A 41 -3.12 -13.06 6.57
C HIS A 41 -3.04 -12.90 5.04
N ILE A 42 -1.90 -12.38 4.57
CA ILE A 42 -1.63 -12.31 3.13
C ILE A 42 -1.18 -13.69 2.66
N GLU A 43 -1.92 -14.25 1.70
CA GLU A 43 -1.57 -15.51 1.05
C GLU A 43 -1.47 -15.29 -0.46
N VAL A 44 -0.44 -15.87 -1.08
CA VAL A 44 -0.23 -15.82 -2.52
C VAL A 44 -0.09 -17.24 -3.04
N THR A 45 -1.02 -17.62 -3.92
CA THR A 45 -1.09 -18.97 -4.46
C THR A 45 -1.04 -18.90 -5.98
N PHE A 46 -0.03 -19.53 -6.58
CA PHE A 46 0.08 -19.60 -8.03
C PHE A 46 -0.84 -20.69 -8.57
N VAL A 47 -1.64 -20.34 -9.57
CA VAL A 47 -2.44 -21.29 -10.37
C VAL A 47 -1.56 -21.90 -11.45
N ASP A 48 -0.70 -21.06 -12.04
CA ASP A 48 0.34 -21.42 -13.00
C ASP A 48 1.49 -20.39 -12.88
N PRO A 49 2.63 -20.54 -13.58
CA PRO A 49 3.76 -19.62 -13.45
C PRO A 49 3.49 -18.14 -13.77
N HIS A 50 2.41 -17.85 -14.49
CA HIS A 50 2.01 -16.53 -14.95
C HIS A 50 0.73 -16.00 -14.28
N THR A 51 0.04 -16.84 -13.49
CA THR A 51 -1.23 -16.49 -12.84
C THR A 51 -1.17 -16.78 -11.35
N ALA A 52 -1.48 -15.78 -10.53
CA ALA A 52 -1.54 -15.92 -9.07
C ALA A 52 -2.85 -15.39 -8.50
N LEU A 53 -3.34 -16.05 -7.45
CA LEU A 53 -4.38 -15.58 -6.57
C LEU A 53 -3.73 -14.93 -5.34
N ILE A 54 -4.16 -13.73 -5.01
CA ILE A 54 -3.73 -13.01 -3.82
C ILE A 54 -4.92 -12.87 -2.89
N PHE A 55 -4.76 -13.38 -1.67
CA PHE A 55 -5.73 -13.28 -0.61
C PHE A 55 -5.20 -12.40 0.52
N TRP A 56 -6.08 -11.60 1.10
CA TRP A 56 -5.82 -10.92 2.37
C TRP A 56 -7.12 -10.66 3.09
N THR A 57 -7.02 -10.38 4.38
CA THR A 57 -8.16 -9.97 5.19
C THR A 57 -8.00 -8.55 5.72
N THR A 58 -9.14 -7.90 5.93
CA THR A 58 -9.26 -6.57 6.51
C THR A 58 -10.22 -6.58 7.69
N THR A 59 -10.08 -5.61 8.59
CA THR A 59 -10.94 -5.52 9.79
C THR A 59 -12.37 -5.06 9.45
N ASN A 60 -12.53 -4.20 8.45
CA ASN A 60 -13.81 -3.59 8.08
C ASN A 60 -14.18 -3.98 6.64
N GLU A 61 -15.48 -4.14 6.37
CA GLU A 61 -15.95 -4.43 5.02
C GLU A 61 -15.57 -3.32 4.04
N THR A 62 -14.94 -3.71 2.93
CA THR A 62 -14.47 -2.77 1.90
C THR A 62 -14.29 -3.50 0.56
N ILE A 63 -14.08 -2.73 -0.52
CA ILE A 63 -13.62 -3.28 -1.80
C ILE A 63 -12.10 -3.23 -1.81
N GLY A 64 -11.48 -4.41 -1.91
CA GLY A 64 -10.05 -4.60 -2.03
C GLY A 64 -9.59 -4.54 -3.49
N TYR A 65 -8.37 -4.06 -3.70
CA TYR A 65 -7.71 -4.10 -4.99
C TYR A 65 -6.20 -4.14 -4.83
N VAL A 66 -5.53 -4.58 -5.87
CA VAL A 66 -4.08 -4.77 -5.88
C VAL A 66 -3.48 -3.82 -6.90
N LYS A 67 -2.47 -3.05 -6.50
CA LYS A 67 -1.58 -2.35 -7.45
C LYS A 67 -0.34 -3.19 -7.69
N TYR A 68 0.08 -3.32 -8.95
CA TYR A 68 1.22 -4.14 -9.32
C TYR A 68 2.06 -3.56 -10.49
N GLY A 69 3.31 -4.01 -10.59
CA GLY A 69 4.24 -3.59 -11.64
C GLY A 69 5.65 -4.15 -11.47
N SER A 70 6.56 -3.80 -12.37
CA SER A 70 7.94 -4.31 -12.38
C SER A 70 8.87 -3.63 -11.36
N SER A 71 8.40 -2.63 -10.61
CA SER A 71 9.20 -1.89 -9.65
C SER A 71 8.47 -1.65 -8.32
N GLU A 72 9.23 -1.67 -7.23
CA GLU A 72 8.76 -1.30 -5.89
C GLU A 72 8.31 0.16 -5.78
N LYS A 73 8.66 1.03 -6.73
CA LYS A 73 8.21 2.43 -6.73
C LYS A 73 7.13 2.70 -7.77
N GLN A 74 7.02 1.86 -8.78
CA GLN A 74 6.12 2.06 -9.93
C GLN A 74 5.28 0.82 -10.15
N ARG A 75 4.01 0.92 -9.76
CA ARG A 75 2.98 -0.11 -9.92
C ARG A 75 1.78 0.49 -10.64
N PRO A 76 1.89 0.72 -11.96
CA PRO A 76 0.88 1.46 -12.71
C PRO A 76 -0.39 0.66 -12.99
N LYS A 77 -0.33 -0.67 -12.88
CA LYS A 77 -1.48 -1.55 -13.10
C LYS A 77 -2.23 -1.78 -11.80
N SER A 78 -3.53 -2.04 -11.91
CA SER A 78 -4.37 -2.43 -10.78
C SER A 78 -5.39 -3.48 -11.19
N GLU A 79 -5.61 -4.47 -10.33
CA GLU A 79 -6.72 -5.42 -10.44
C GLU A 79 -7.62 -5.32 -9.21
N GLU A 80 -8.92 -5.32 -9.43
CA GLU A 80 -9.92 -5.33 -8.36
C GLU A 80 -10.18 -6.75 -7.85
N GLN A 81 -10.72 -6.85 -6.63
CA GLN A 81 -11.16 -8.12 -6.09
C GLN A 81 -12.21 -8.80 -6.98
N THR A 82 -12.27 -10.13 -6.92
CA THR A 82 -13.19 -10.95 -7.73
C THR A 82 -14.66 -10.78 -7.35
N SER A 83 -14.94 -10.36 -6.11
CA SER A 83 -16.30 -10.05 -5.64
C SER A 83 -16.64 -8.59 -5.90
N SER A 84 -17.83 -8.29 -6.42
CA SER A 84 -18.30 -6.90 -6.54
C SER A 84 -18.87 -6.33 -5.23
N GLN A 85 -18.91 -7.11 -4.16
CA GLN A 85 -19.50 -6.72 -2.87
C GLN A 85 -18.40 -6.43 -1.84
N PRO A 86 -18.58 -5.40 -0.98
CA PRO A 86 -17.69 -5.18 0.16
C PRO A 86 -17.62 -6.42 1.03
N GLY A 87 -16.41 -6.73 1.50
CA GLY A 87 -16.17 -7.87 2.39
C GLY A 87 -14.91 -7.65 3.22
N THR A 88 -14.67 -8.57 4.15
CA THR A 88 -13.46 -8.59 4.99
C THR A 88 -12.41 -9.56 4.48
N ILE A 89 -12.76 -10.39 3.49
CA ILE A 89 -11.87 -11.33 2.81
C ILE A 89 -11.82 -10.90 1.35
N HIS A 90 -10.61 -10.68 0.86
CA HIS A 90 -10.37 -10.21 -0.50
C HIS A 90 -9.60 -11.27 -1.27
N ALA A 91 -9.96 -11.42 -2.54
CA ALA A 91 -9.29 -12.31 -3.47
C ALA A 91 -9.11 -11.57 -4.80
N VAL A 92 -7.87 -11.47 -5.28
CA VAL A 92 -7.54 -10.85 -6.56
C VAL A 92 -6.80 -11.86 -7.42
N VAL A 93 -7.20 -11.95 -8.69
CA VAL A 93 -6.47 -12.71 -9.72
C VAL A 93 -5.50 -11.77 -10.40
N LEU A 94 -4.20 -12.05 -10.31
CA LEU A 94 -3.19 -11.42 -11.14
C LEU A 94 -2.83 -12.35 -12.29
N SER A 95 -2.94 -11.85 -13.51
CA SER A 95 -2.54 -12.55 -14.74
C SER A 95 -1.32 -11.90 -15.36
N ASP A 96 -0.69 -12.59 -16.33
CA ASP A 96 0.47 -12.10 -17.08
C ASP A 96 1.68 -11.72 -16.20
N ILE A 97 1.91 -12.48 -15.12
CA ILE A 97 3.07 -12.31 -14.25
C ILE A 97 4.33 -12.76 -15.01
N PRO A 98 5.36 -11.91 -15.18
CA PRO A 98 6.56 -12.31 -15.89
C PRO A 98 7.47 -13.17 -15.00
N VAL A 99 8.46 -13.84 -15.60
CA VAL A 99 9.33 -14.81 -14.91
C VAL A 99 10.14 -14.15 -13.78
N GLU A 100 10.51 -12.88 -13.93
CA GLU A 100 11.16 -12.08 -12.91
C GLU A 100 10.25 -11.74 -11.71
N GLY A 101 8.93 -11.91 -11.85
CA GLY A 101 7.91 -11.57 -10.87
C GLY A 101 7.38 -10.13 -10.99
N VAL A 102 6.41 -9.80 -10.14
CA VAL A 102 5.84 -8.45 -10.02
C VAL A 102 5.90 -7.97 -8.57
N TYR A 103 6.13 -6.68 -8.39
CA TYR A 103 5.94 -6.01 -7.11
C TYR A 103 4.47 -5.67 -6.92
N VAL A 104 3.94 -6.01 -5.76
CA VAL A 104 2.53 -5.94 -5.44
C VAL A 104 2.33 -5.17 -4.15
N SER A 105 1.30 -4.34 -4.10
CA SER A 105 0.82 -3.70 -2.87
C SER A 105 -0.70 -3.83 -2.80
N LEU A 106 -1.20 -4.14 -1.60
CA LEU A 106 -2.62 -4.32 -1.33
C LEU A 106 -3.23 -2.98 -0.93
N HIS A 107 -4.44 -2.71 -1.40
CA HIS A 107 -5.18 -1.49 -1.13
C HIS A 107 -6.66 -1.79 -0.95
N ASN A 108 -7.36 -0.88 -0.30
CA ASN A 108 -8.80 -0.87 -0.15
C ASN A 108 -9.38 0.47 -0.59
N GLU A 109 -10.65 0.51 -0.96
CA GLU A 109 -11.34 1.75 -1.32
C GLU A 109 -11.36 2.77 -0.16
N SER A 110 -11.42 2.26 1.07
CA SER A 110 -11.40 3.07 2.30
C SER A 110 -10.00 3.58 2.69
N ASP A 111 -8.98 3.35 1.87
CA ASP A 111 -7.61 3.68 2.22
C ASP A 111 -7.35 5.19 2.35
N PRO A 112 -6.54 5.59 3.34
CA PRO A 112 -6.12 6.97 3.48
C PRO A 112 -5.33 7.48 2.26
N LYS A 113 -5.57 8.73 1.87
CA LYS A 113 -4.89 9.37 0.71
C LYS A 113 -3.36 9.37 0.79
N PHE A 114 -2.78 9.33 1.98
CA PHE A 114 -1.32 9.34 2.22
C PHE A 114 -0.80 7.98 2.72
N LEU A 115 -1.40 6.90 2.22
CA LEU A 115 -0.97 5.55 2.53
C LEU A 115 0.28 5.16 1.72
N PHE A 116 1.29 4.68 2.43
CA PHE A 116 2.49 4.02 1.92
C PHE A 116 2.35 2.51 2.15
N ALA A 117 1.55 1.89 1.28
CA ALA A 117 1.28 0.45 1.34
C ALA A 117 2.59 -0.35 1.24
N GLN A 118 2.68 -1.42 2.04
CA GLN A 118 3.79 -2.36 1.96
C GLN A 118 3.82 -3.00 0.59
N THR A 119 5.03 -3.19 0.06
CA THR A 119 5.24 -3.81 -1.23
C THR A 119 5.90 -5.16 -1.04
N GLN A 120 5.47 -6.16 -1.78
CA GLN A 120 6.03 -7.51 -1.79
C GLN A 120 6.32 -7.97 -3.21
N LEU A 121 7.39 -8.74 -3.41
CA LEU A 121 7.67 -9.39 -4.68
C LEU A 121 6.86 -10.69 -4.77
N VAL A 122 6.01 -10.79 -5.77
CA VAL A 122 5.28 -12.01 -6.14
C VAL A 122 5.97 -12.63 -7.34
N LYS A 123 6.60 -13.78 -7.12
CA LYS A 123 7.33 -14.52 -8.15
C LYS A 123 7.09 -16.02 -7.97
N PHE A 124 6.81 -16.71 -9.07
CA PHE A 124 6.66 -18.15 -9.06
C PHE A 124 7.99 -18.82 -8.70
N ASN A 125 7.98 -19.70 -7.69
CA ASN A 125 9.11 -20.56 -7.37
C ASN A 125 8.74 -22.02 -7.65
N PRO A 126 9.31 -22.66 -8.70
CA PRO A 126 9.01 -24.04 -9.04
C PRO A 126 9.42 -25.04 -7.97
N GLU A 127 10.40 -24.72 -7.12
CA GLU A 127 10.89 -25.61 -6.06
C GLU A 127 9.84 -25.83 -4.96
N THR A 128 8.86 -24.93 -4.81
CA THR A 128 7.81 -25.01 -3.78
C THR A 128 6.73 -26.06 -4.09
N TYR A 129 6.75 -26.67 -5.28
CA TYR A 129 5.73 -27.62 -5.76
C TYR A 129 6.29 -29.00 -6.11
N LEU A 130 7.54 -29.28 -5.73
CA LEU A 130 8.23 -30.56 -6.00
C LEU A 130 8.40 -31.44 -4.74
N GLU A 131 7.68 -31.13 -3.65
CA GLU A 131 7.58 -31.97 -2.44
C GLU A 131 6.41 -32.96 -2.49
#